data_AF-A0A3D1XQK9-F1
#
_entry.id   AF-A0A3D1XQK9-F1
#
_cell.length_a   1.000
_cell.length_b   1.000
_cell.length_c   1.000
_cell.angle_alpha   90.00
_cell.angle_beta   90.00
_cell.angle_gamma   90.00
#
_symmetry.space_group_name_H-M   'P 1'
#
loop_
_entity.id
_entity.type
_entity.pdbx_description
1 polymer ?
#
loop_
_entity_poly.entity_id
_entity_poly.type
_entity_poly.pdbx_seq_one_letter_code
_entity_poly.pdbx_strand_id
1 'polypeptide(L)' 'MQITGMLWGRKLLDLVEFTHSEVRGPELSVDEIKDMIKRHGQIFIKPVFKG' A
#
# COMPACT_ATOMS: atom_id res chain seq x y z
N MET A 1 -7.01 -10.69 1.73
CA MET A 1 -6.29 -9.94 0.68
C MET A 1 -4.79 -10.21 0.77
N GLN A 2 -4.12 -10.49 -0.34
CA GLN A 2 -2.66 -10.65 -0.40
C GLN A 2 -1.96 -9.29 -0.57
N ILE A 3 -1.96 -8.47 0.48
CA ILE A 3 -1.41 -7.09 0.45
C ILE A 3 0.11 -7.09 0.23
N THR A 4 0.82 -8.05 0.83
CA THR A 4 2.26 -8.25 0.59
C THR A 4 2.52 -8.61 -0.88
N GLY A 5 1.63 -9.38 -1.52
CA GLY A 5 1.69 -9.65 -2.95
C GLY A 5 1.53 -8.39 -3.78
N MET A 6 0.56 -7.53 -3.45
CA MET A 6 0.34 -6.25 -4.13
C MET A 6 1.49 -5.24 -3.96
N LEU A 7 2.19 -5.22 -2.82
CA LEU A 7 3.36 -4.37 -2.58
C LEU A 7 4.44 -4.59 -3.66
N TRP A 8 4.63 -5.83 -4.10
CA TRP A 8 5.58 -6.19 -5.15
C TRP A 8 4.95 -6.22 -6.54
N GLY A 9 3.77 -6.82 -6.65
CA GLY A 9 3.05 -7.04 -7.90
C GLY A 9 2.60 -5.75 -8.59
N ARG A 10 2.37 -4.65 -7.84
CA ARG A 10 1.99 -3.37 -8.44
C ARG A 10 2.97 -2.88 -9.50
N LYS A 11 4.28 -3.16 -9.32
CA LYS A 11 5.32 -2.74 -10.27
C LYS A 11 5.12 -3.33 -11.66
N LEU A 12 4.54 -4.53 -11.75
CA LEU A 12 4.21 -5.16 -13.02
C LEU A 12 2.92 -4.57 -13.61
N LEU A 13 1.96 -4.23 -12.77
CA LEU A 13 0.70 -3.60 -13.17
C LEU A 13 0.93 -2.18 -13.69
N ASP A 14 1.87 -1.45 -13.11
CA ASP A 14 2.32 -0.13 -13.58
C ASP A 14 2.82 -0.20 -15.03
N LEU A 15 3.55 -1.25 -15.43
CA LEU A 15 4.10 -1.40 -16.80
C LEU A 15 3.03 -1.52 -17.88
N VAL A 16 1.82 -1.96 -17.50
CA VAL A 16 0.68 -2.14 -18.40
C VAL A 16 -0.44 -1.15 -18.08
N GLU A 17 -0.16 -0.14 -17.27
CA GLU A 17 -1.11 0.91 -16.83
C GLU A 17 -2.41 0.33 -16.25
N PHE A 18 -2.33 -0.87 -15.64
CA PHE A 18 -3.49 -1.54 -15.09
C PHE A 18 -3.85 -0.95 -13.73
N THR A 19 -5.13 -0.61 -13.55
CA THR A 19 -5.61 -0.02 -12.30
C THR A 19 -5.40 -0.95 -11.11
N HIS A 20 -4.80 -0.44 -10.04
CA HIS A 20 -4.57 -1.20 -8.82
C HIS A 20 -4.70 -0.33 -7.57
N SER A 21 -4.83 -0.98 -6.41
CA SER A 21 -4.87 -0.28 -5.12
C SER A 21 -3.53 0.40 -4.80
N GLU A 22 -3.59 1.55 -4.12
CA GLU A 22 -2.39 2.18 -3.57
C GLU A 22 -1.88 1.36 -2.38
N VAL A 23 -0.68 0.79 -2.52
CA VAL A 23 -0.01 0.03 -1.46
C VAL A 23 1.30 0.72 -1.11
N ARG A 24 1.67 0.68 0.16
CA ARG A 24 2.87 1.28 0.72
C ARG A 24 3.61 0.28 1.62
N GLY A 25 4.93 0.47 1.76
CA GLY A 25 5.77 -0.42 2.54
C GLY A 25 5.84 -0.05 4.03
N PRO A 26 6.57 -0.84 4.84
CA PRO A 26 6.72 -0.61 6.28
C PRO A 26 7.51 0.66 6.66
N GLU A 27 8.16 1.30 5.69
CA GLU A 27 8.93 2.55 5.85
C GLU A 27 8.06 3.81 6.03
N LEU A 28 6.73 3.67 5.99
CA LEU A 28 5.81 4.82 6.04
C LEU A 28 5.87 5.59 7.34
N SER A 29 5.98 6.91 7.20
CA SER A 29 5.84 7.86 8.29
C SER A 29 4.38 8.08 8.69
N VAL A 30 4.17 8.62 9.89
CA VAL A 30 2.83 8.95 10.40
C VAL A 30 2.13 9.99 9.53
N ASP A 31 2.87 10.95 8.99
CA ASP A 31 2.27 12.01 8.16
C ASP A 31 1.82 11.47 6.81
N GLU A 32 2.58 10.57 6.19
CA GLU A 32 2.14 9.85 4.98
C GLU A 32 0.88 9.02 5.23
N ILE A 33 0.77 8.38 6.40
CA ILE A 33 -0.44 7.63 6.79
C ILE A 33 -1.66 8.57 6.86
N LYS A 34 -1.51 9.74 7.48
CA LYS A 34 -2.59 10.74 7.57
C LYS A 34 -3.00 11.24 6.18
N ASP A 35 -2.04 11.49 5.31
CA ASP A 35 -2.30 11.91 3.94
C ASP A 35 -3.01 10.83 3.11
N MET A 36 -2.71 9.55 3.33
CA MET A 36 -3.45 8.45 2.71
C MET A 36 -4.90 8.40 3.20
N ILE A 37 -5.14 8.56 4.50
CA ILE A 37 -6.50 8.61 5.07
C ILE A 37 -7.27 9.80 4.48
N LYS A 38 -6.63 10.96 4.34
CA LYS A 38 -7.25 12.15 3.74
C LYS A 38 -7.69 11.91 2.28
N ARG A 39 -6.87 11.20 1.51
CA ARG A 39 -7.14 10.91 0.08
C ARG A 39 -8.19 9.81 -0.13
N HIS A 40 -8.18 8.78 0.70
CA HIS A 40 -8.98 7.57 0.50
C HIS A 40 -10.14 7.39 1.49
N GLY A 41 -10.23 8.23 2.52
CA GLY A 41 -11.25 8.17 3.58
C GLY A 41 -11.02 7.05 4.62
N GLN A 42 -10.51 5.90 4.18
CA GLN A 42 -10.14 4.78 5.03
C GLN A 42 -8.91 4.06 4.44
N ILE A 43 -8.08 3.49 5.31
CA ILE A 43 -6.95 2.65 4.90
C ILE A 43 -6.96 1.33 5.68
N PHE A 44 -6.30 0.33 5.12
CA PHE A 44 -6.05 -0.95 5.79
C PHE A 44 -4.55 -1.08 6.11
N ILE A 45 -4.23 -1.41 7.36
CA ILE A 45 -2.84 -1.60 7.82
C ILE A 45 -2.59 -3.08 8.10
N LYS A 46 -1.57 -3.65 7.46
CA LYS A 46 -1.03 -4.97 7.78
C LYS A 46 0.33 -4.79 8.48
N PRO A 47 0.44 -5.03 9.80
CA PRO A 47 1.72 -4.99 10.49
C PRO A 47 2.71 -6.03 9.93
N VAL A 48 3.99 -5.69 9.92
CA VAL A 48 5.07 -6.64 9.63
C VAL A 48 5.52 -7.26 10.94
N PHE A 49 5.09 -8.49 11.20
CA PHE A 49 5.59 -9.28 12.33
C PHE A 49 6.94 -9.89 11.95
N LYS A 50 7.98 -9.69 12.77
CA LYS A 50 9.34 -10.20 12.52
C LYS A 50 9.64 -11.54 13.21
N GLY A 51 8.63 -12.18 13.81
CA GLY A 51 8.81 -13.33 14.71
C GLY A 51 8.98 -12.86 16.14
#